data_AF-A0A097PSI9-F1
#
_entry.id   AF-A0A097PSI9-F1
#
_cell.length_a   1.000
_cell.length_b   1.000
_cell.length_c   1.000
_cell.angle_alpha   90.00
_cell.angle_beta   90.00
_cell.angle_gamma   90.00
#
_symmetry.space_group_name_H-M   'P 1'
#
loop_
_entity.id
_entity.type
_entity.pdbx_description
1 polymer ?
#
loop_
_entity_poly.entity_id
_entity_poly.type
_entity_poly.pdbx_seq_one_letter_code
_entity_poly.pdbx_strand_id
1 'polypeptide(L)'
;MLADTLGTTGSLTGVDVAKHRLAACRTMLQKYSLGDRTRLFVADGTLFSLLPVNFPEWTSRRSWKDRQKTRKAPELIYYGKHSGLVGQCKSDVGYDKVLVDAECTHDGSIKHIQKFEFWGWKSLDRRVLDAERTENLLQLQLHLLTNGFKLLKTGGSLVYSTCSLTVAQNECVVQQFLSTHPSADLQKINLADNWPCRSGGIPKTLRFDPAVSQTSGLFVAKFCKL
;
A
#
# COMPACT_ATOMS: atom_id res chain seq x y z
N MET A 1 -7.36 11.86 -2.98
CA MET A 1 -6.03 11.36 -2.51
C MET A 1 -6.10 11.17 -1.00
N LEU A 2 -5.42 10.19 -0.39
CA LEU A 2 -5.48 10.01 1.08
C LEU A 2 -5.12 11.29 1.87
N ALA A 3 -4.13 12.04 1.39
CA ALA A 3 -3.73 13.33 1.99
C ALA A 3 -4.87 14.38 1.99
N ASP A 4 -5.73 14.36 0.98
CA ASP A 4 -6.89 15.25 0.87
C ASP A 4 -7.97 14.87 1.88
N THR A 5 -8.23 13.57 2.05
CA THR A 5 -9.19 13.03 3.03
C THR A 5 -8.78 13.28 4.49
N LEU A 6 -7.48 13.40 4.76
CA LEU A 6 -6.96 13.76 6.10
C LEU A 6 -7.29 15.22 6.49
N GLY A 7 -7.50 16.10 5.51
CA GLY A 7 -7.79 17.51 5.73
C GLY A 7 -6.72 18.20 6.58
N THR A 8 -7.14 18.80 7.70
CA THR A 8 -6.27 19.61 8.56
C THR A 8 -5.60 18.82 9.69
N THR A 9 -5.87 17.53 9.84
CA THR A 9 -5.40 16.71 10.98
C THR A 9 -4.69 15.43 10.54
N GLY A 10 -3.86 14.87 11.42
CA GLY A 10 -3.11 13.63 11.16
C GLY A 10 -1.82 13.81 10.35
N SER A 11 -1.30 12.69 9.87
CA SER A 11 -0.11 12.61 9.01
C SER A 11 -0.20 11.42 8.05
N LEU A 12 0.47 11.52 6.91
CA LEU A 12 0.53 10.47 5.90
C LEU A 12 1.97 10.01 5.68
N THR A 13 2.19 8.70 5.63
CA THR A 13 3.47 8.11 5.27
C THR A 13 3.33 7.33 3.97
N GLY A 14 4.13 7.70 2.96
CA GLY A 14 4.26 6.95 1.72
C GLY A 14 5.60 6.21 1.67
N VAL A 15 5.57 4.95 1.26
CA VAL A 15 6.75 4.09 1.14
C VAL A 15 6.74 3.41 -0.21
N ASP A 16 7.86 3.45 -0.92
CA ASP A 16 8.02 2.77 -2.21
C ASP A 16 9.52 2.54 -2.45
N VAL A 17 9.90 1.40 -3.01
CA VAL A 17 11.30 1.09 -3.36
C VAL A 17 11.81 1.97 -4.53
N ALA A 18 10.91 2.44 -5.40
CA ALA A 18 11.23 3.17 -6.61
C ALA A 18 11.27 4.68 -6.38
N LYS A 19 12.49 5.23 -6.28
CA LYS A 19 12.76 6.66 -6.11
C LYS A 19 12.05 7.56 -7.13
N HIS A 20 11.97 7.15 -8.40
CA HIS A 20 11.32 7.94 -9.45
C HIS A 20 9.79 8.02 -9.27
N ARG A 21 9.14 6.94 -8.78
CA ARG A 21 7.69 6.94 -8.47
C ARG A 21 7.39 7.92 -7.33
N LEU A 22 8.23 7.95 -6.31
CA LEU A 22 8.10 8.90 -5.21
C LEU A 22 8.40 10.34 -5.61
N ALA A 23 9.31 10.56 -6.56
CA ALA A 23 9.52 11.90 -7.12
C ALA A 23 8.27 12.43 -7.83
N ALA A 24 7.58 11.59 -8.61
CA ALA A 24 6.30 11.93 -9.21
C ALA A 24 5.20 12.18 -8.16
N CYS A 25 5.12 11.32 -7.13
CA CYS A 25 4.21 11.50 -5.99
C CYS A 25 4.45 12.85 -5.29
N ARG A 26 5.70 13.21 -5.03
CA ARG A 26 6.09 14.51 -4.47
C ARG A 26 5.61 15.67 -5.34
N THR A 27 5.81 15.60 -6.65
CA THR A 27 5.33 16.64 -7.58
C THR A 27 3.81 16.80 -7.51
N MET A 28 3.07 15.71 -7.39
CA MET A 28 1.62 15.76 -7.21
C MET A 28 1.24 16.41 -5.87
N LEU A 29 1.87 16.01 -4.77
CA LEU A 29 1.62 16.62 -3.45
C LEU A 29 1.86 18.12 -3.44
N GLN A 30 2.92 18.58 -4.12
CA GLN A 30 3.23 20.01 -4.27
C GLN A 30 2.23 20.73 -5.17
N LYS A 31 1.89 20.14 -6.32
CA LYS A 31 0.93 20.72 -7.29
C LYS A 31 -0.44 20.97 -6.68
N TYR A 32 -0.89 20.09 -5.79
CA TYR A 32 -2.20 20.18 -5.15
C TYR A 32 -2.14 20.74 -3.71
N SER A 33 -0.98 21.21 -3.25
CA SER A 33 -0.81 21.74 -1.88
C SER A 33 -1.25 20.76 -0.77
N LEU A 34 -1.05 19.46 -0.98
CA LEU A 34 -1.41 18.37 -0.05
C LEU A 34 -0.20 17.81 0.73
N GLY A 35 0.98 18.39 0.49
CA GLY A 35 2.24 17.83 0.95
C GLY A 35 2.58 18.11 2.42
N ASP A 36 1.95 19.11 3.04
CA ASP A 36 2.37 19.63 4.35
C ASP A 36 2.37 18.59 5.47
N ARG A 37 1.52 17.57 5.41
CA ARG A 37 1.42 16.51 6.43
C ARG A 37 1.91 15.15 5.93
N THR A 38 2.58 15.12 4.78
CA THR A 38 3.05 13.89 4.14
C THR A 38 4.56 13.70 4.30
N ARG A 39 4.99 12.47 4.53
CA ARG A 39 6.40 12.06 4.50
C ARG A 39 6.57 10.88 3.55
N LEU A 40 7.58 10.92 2.69
CA LEU A 40 7.84 9.90 1.68
C LEU A 40 9.21 9.26 1.89
N PHE A 41 9.26 7.93 1.92
CA PHE A 41 10.48 7.15 2.12
C PHE A 41 10.73 6.22 0.94
N VAL A 42 11.95 6.26 0.41
CA VAL A 42 12.48 5.16 -0.41
C VAL A 42 12.93 4.04 0.51
N ALA A 43 12.16 2.95 0.50
CA ALA A 43 12.42 1.78 1.32
C ALA A 43 11.70 0.55 0.77
N ASP A 44 12.15 -0.62 1.20
CA ASP A 44 11.40 -1.86 1.04
C ASP A 44 10.20 -1.86 2.01
N GLY A 45 8.99 -1.91 1.46
CA GLY A 45 7.74 -1.94 2.22
C GLY A 45 7.58 -3.19 3.08
N THR A 46 8.26 -4.30 2.77
CA THR A 46 8.23 -5.54 3.56
C THR A 46 9.06 -5.43 4.85
N LEU A 47 10.03 -4.52 4.88
CA LEU A 47 10.96 -4.31 6.00
C LEU A 47 10.77 -2.96 6.70
N PHE A 48 9.91 -2.10 6.17
CA PHE A 48 9.69 -0.76 6.70
C PHE A 48 9.15 -0.82 8.13
N SER A 49 9.78 -0.08 9.05
CA SER A 49 9.49 -0.17 10.48
C SER A 49 9.34 1.19 11.17
N LEU A 50 9.37 2.30 10.42
CA LEU A 50 9.24 3.62 11.02
C LEU A 50 7.78 3.89 11.39
N LEU A 51 7.57 4.21 12.66
CA LEU A 51 6.27 4.51 13.24
C LEU A 51 5.97 6.02 13.13
N PRO A 52 4.70 6.45 13.26
CA PRO A 52 4.34 7.87 13.36
C PRO A 52 4.71 8.41 14.74
N VAL A 53 6.01 8.51 15.01
CA VAL A 53 6.55 9.13 16.23
C VAL A 53 7.00 10.55 15.94
N ASN A 54 7.08 11.38 16.99
CA ASN A 54 7.67 12.72 16.93
C ASN A 54 9.09 12.64 16.36
N PHE A 55 9.26 13.06 15.11
CA PHE A 55 10.58 13.33 14.57
C PHE A 55 10.98 14.73 15.04
N PRO A 56 12.14 14.90 15.71
CA PRO A 56 12.73 16.23 15.83
C PRO A 56 12.90 16.78 14.42
N GLU A 57 12.64 18.08 14.23
CA GLU A 57 12.65 18.78 12.94
C GLU A 57 13.65 18.15 11.95
N TRP A 58 13.12 17.50 10.93
CA TRP A 58 13.97 16.92 9.91
C TRP A 58 14.56 18.05 9.09
N THR A 59 15.87 18.26 9.21
CA THR A 59 16.63 19.18 8.36
C THR A 59 17.30 18.40 7.22
N SER A 60 17.23 18.94 6.00
CA SER A 60 17.84 18.35 4.80
C SER A 60 19.39 18.27 4.87
N ARG A 61 19.99 18.98 5.84
CA ARG A 61 21.44 19.07 6.06
C ARG A 61 21.91 18.05 7.10
N ARG A 62 21.97 16.78 6.72
CA ARG A 62 22.78 15.79 7.46
C ARG A 62 24.23 15.82 6.97
N SER A 63 25.18 15.73 7.90
CA SER A 63 26.60 15.59 7.59
C SER A 63 26.84 14.35 6.73
N TRP A 64 27.84 14.40 5.85
CA TRP A 64 28.25 13.26 5.03
C TRP A 64 28.57 12.01 5.86
N LYS A 65 29.10 12.20 7.09
CA LYS A 65 29.38 11.12 8.05
C LYS A 65 28.11 10.46 8.58
N ASP A 66 27.03 11.22 8.78
CA ASP A 66 25.73 10.69 9.22
C ASP A 66 25.05 9.89 8.11
N ARG A 67 25.22 10.31 6.85
CA ARG A 67 24.69 9.59 5.67
C ARG A 67 25.35 8.23 5.47
N GLN A 68 26.64 8.09 5.80
CA GLN A 68 27.37 6.82 5.68
C GLN A 68 26.97 5.79 6.76
N LYS A 69 26.66 6.23 7.99
CA LYS A 69 26.19 5.33 9.06
C LYS A 69 24.78 4.77 8.80
N THR A 70 23.96 5.46 8.01
CA THR A 70 22.54 5.12 7.78
C THR A 70 22.26 4.35 6.49
N ARG A 71 23.24 3.66 5.87
CA ARG A 71 23.02 2.92 4.60
C ARG A 71 21.93 1.85 4.64
N LYS A 72 21.51 1.41 5.83
CA LYS A 72 20.39 0.47 6.06
C LYS A 72 19.06 1.13 6.47
N ALA A 73 19.04 2.44 6.69
CA ALA A 73 17.83 3.16 7.10
C ALA A 73 17.05 3.64 5.87
N PRO A 74 15.71 3.68 5.93
CA PRO A 74 14.89 4.18 4.83
C PRO A 74 15.27 5.63 4.45
N GLU A 75 15.43 5.89 3.15
CA GLU A 75 15.83 7.20 2.63
C GLU A 75 14.62 8.13 2.57
N LEU A 76 14.61 9.21 3.36
CA LEU A 76 13.55 10.21 3.31
C LEU A 76 13.74 11.13 2.07
N ILE A 77 12.72 11.19 1.20
CA ILE A 77 12.74 11.98 -0.03
C ILE A 77 11.86 13.24 0.05
N TYR A 78 10.86 13.21 0.93
CA TYR A 78 9.96 14.34 1.11
C TYR A 78 9.48 14.42 2.56
N TYR A 79 9.47 15.63 3.10
CA TYR A 79 8.96 15.94 4.42
C TYR A 79 8.17 17.24 4.36
N GLY A 80 6.86 17.15 4.53
CA GLY A 80 5.97 18.29 4.69
C GLY A 80 6.22 19.05 5.99
N LYS A 81 5.92 20.35 5.98
CA LYS A 81 6.21 21.27 7.10
C LYS A 81 5.50 20.89 8.42
N HIS A 82 4.36 20.21 8.31
CA HIS A 82 3.50 19.74 9.38
C HIS A 82 3.42 18.20 9.46
N SER A 83 4.39 17.49 8.86
CA SER A 83 4.47 16.02 8.87
C SER A 83 4.95 15.44 10.21
N GLY A 84 5.37 16.31 11.14
CA GLY A 84 5.65 15.99 12.54
C GLY A 84 4.74 16.80 13.44
N LEU A 85 4.16 16.12 14.44
CA LEU A 85 3.20 16.57 15.45
C LEU A 85 1.72 16.41 15.06
N VAL A 86 1.18 15.19 15.18
CA VAL A 86 -0.19 14.96 15.69
C VAL A 86 -0.26 13.61 16.43
N GLY A 87 -0.61 13.64 17.73
CA GLY A 87 -1.18 12.51 18.47
C GLY A 87 -0.30 11.88 19.57
N GLN A 88 -0.41 12.38 20.80
CA GLN A 88 0.11 11.78 22.04
C GLN A 88 -0.62 10.46 22.38
N CYS A 89 0.11 9.40 22.72
CA CYS A 89 0.09 8.71 24.03
C CYS A 89 1.05 7.50 23.95
N LYS A 90 1.79 7.22 25.03
CA LYS A 90 2.82 6.15 25.09
C LYS A 90 2.26 4.72 24.97
N SER A 91 0.94 4.53 24.89
CA SER A 91 0.29 3.21 24.92
C SER A 91 0.02 2.58 23.55
N ASP A 92 -0.15 3.36 22.48
CA ASP A 92 -0.65 2.83 21.19
C ASP A 92 0.26 3.22 20.03
N VAL A 93 1.41 2.55 19.93
CA VAL A 93 2.41 2.82 18.90
C VAL A 93 2.05 2.09 17.60
N GLY A 94 1.84 2.82 16.50
CA GLY A 94 1.46 2.24 15.20
C GLY A 94 0.75 3.24 14.30
N TYR A 95 0.25 2.77 13.17
CA TYR A 95 -0.65 3.53 12.29
C TYR A 95 -2.10 3.20 12.63
N ASP A 96 -2.99 4.20 12.61
CA ASP A 96 -4.43 3.99 12.80
C ASP A 96 -5.06 3.31 11.57
N LYS A 97 -4.49 3.59 10.39
CA LYS A 97 -4.91 3.02 9.10
C LYS A 97 -3.70 2.72 8.23
N VAL A 98 -3.74 1.59 7.51
CA VAL A 98 -2.72 1.18 6.55
C VAL A 98 -3.38 0.80 5.23
N LEU A 99 -2.82 1.24 4.11
CA LEU A 99 -3.20 0.80 2.77
C LEU A 99 -2.00 0.07 2.15
N VAL A 100 -2.19 -1.20 1.81
CA VAL A 100 -1.25 -2.02 1.06
C VAL A 100 -1.82 -2.18 -0.34
N ASP A 101 -1.44 -1.27 -1.24
CA ASP A 101 -1.67 -1.42 -2.68
C ASP A 101 -0.49 -2.19 -3.28
N ALA A 102 -0.66 -3.50 -3.44
CA ALA A 102 0.45 -4.41 -3.66
C ALA A 102 0.86 -4.52 -5.14
N GLU A 103 2.16 -4.67 -5.38
CA GLU A 103 2.64 -5.03 -6.72
C GLU A 103 2.04 -6.37 -7.15
N CYS A 104 1.57 -6.44 -8.38
CA CYS A 104 0.86 -7.60 -8.92
C CYS A 104 1.18 -7.80 -10.41
N THR A 105 0.53 -8.76 -11.04
CA THR A 105 0.69 -9.05 -12.48
C THR A 105 0.06 -8.00 -13.41
N HIS A 106 -0.84 -7.14 -12.89
CA HIS A 106 -1.57 -6.10 -13.65
C HIS A 106 -2.52 -6.65 -14.74
N ASP A 107 -2.92 -7.92 -14.65
CA ASP A 107 -3.86 -8.63 -15.55
C ASP A 107 -5.31 -8.12 -15.47
N GLY A 108 -5.65 -7.28 -14.49
CA GLY A 108 -6.91 -6.55 -14.44
C GLY A 108 -6.83 -5.11 -14.95
N SER A 109 -5.64 -4.56 -15.13
CA SER A 109 -5.48 -3.15 -15.49
C SER A 109 -5.57 -2.95 -17.01
N ILE A 110 -6.70 -2.42 -17.50
CA ILE A 110 -6.94 -2.19 -18.95
C ILE A 110 -5.80 -1.38 -19.58
N LYS A 111 -5.36 -0.29 -18.92
CA LYS A 111 -4.26 0.57 -19.40
C LYS A 111 -2.93 -0.18 -19.52
N HIS A 112 -2.70 -1.21 -18.68
CA HIS A 112 -1.50 -2.03 -18.76
C HIS A 112 -1.66 -3.10 -19.85
N ILE A 113 -2.84 -3.70 -19.96
CA ILE A 113 -3.19 -4.66 -21.01
C ILE A 113 -2.97 -4.05 -22.40
N GLN A 114 -3.46 -2.83 -22.63
CA GLN A 114 -3.30 -2.10 -23.89
C GLN A 114 -1.83 -1.89 -24.31
N LYS A 115 -0.88 -1.86 -23.36
CA LYS A 115 0.56 -1.74 -23.70
C LYS A 115 1.08 -3.00 -24.40
N PHE A 116 0.47 -4.16 -24.16
CA PHE A 116 0.89 -5.43 -24.77
C PHE A 116 0.49 -5.57 -26.23
N GLU A 117 -0.42 -4.74 -26.74
CA GLU A 117 -0.62 -4.60 -28.19
C GLU A 117 0.69 -4.16 -28.87
N PHE A 118 1.46 -3.29 -28.22
CA PHE A 118 2.76 -2.82 -28.72
C PHE A 118 3.93 -3.71 -28.29
N TRP A 119 3.91 -4.24 -27.06
CA TRP A 119 5.02 -5.04 -26.51
C TRP A 119 4.96 -6.53 -26.87
N GLY A 120 3.83 -6.99 -27.42
CA GLY A 120 3.57 -8.37 -27.82
C GLY A 120 2.96 -9.22 -26.69
N TRP A 121 1.91 -9.97 -27.02
CA TRP A 121 1.13 -10.79 -26.09
C TRP A 121 1.93 -11.88 -25.38
N LYS A 122 3.01 -12.41 -26.00
CA LYS A 122 3.93 -13.36 -25.34
C LYS A 122 4.57 -12.79 -24.07
N SER A 123 4.70 -11.47 -23.96
CA SER A 123 5.22 -10.82 -22.76
C SER A 123 4.19 -10.68 -21.65
N LEU A 124 2.89 -10.69 -21.98
CA LEU A 124 1.81 -10.84 -21.02
C LEU A 124 1.77 -12.27 -20.47
N ASP A 125 1.88 -13.28 -21.35
CA ASP A 125 1.92 -14.69 -20.95
C ASP A 125 3.03 -14.94 -19.93
N ARG A 126 4.26 -14.45 -20.20
CA ARG A 126 5.36 -14.55 -19.22
C ARG A 126 5.12 -13.77 -17.93
N ARG A 127 4.30 -12.71 -17.94
CA ARG A 127 4.02 -11.96 -16.70
C ARG A 127 3.00 -12.66 -15.83
N VAL A 128 2.06 -13.39 -16.43
CA VAL A 128 0.91 -14.01 -15.73
C VAL A 128 1.13 -15.50 -15.46
N LEU A 129 1.81 -16.21 -16.37
CA LEU A 129 1.92 -17.67 -16.37
C LEU A 129 3.31 -18.19 -15.95
N ASP A 130 4.28 -17.30 -15.74
CA ASP A 130 5.59 -17.69 -15.22
C ASP A 130 5.47 -18.05 -13.73
N ALA A 131 5.71 -19.33 -13.42
CA ALA A 131 5.51 -19.87 -12.08
C ALA A 131 6.48 -19.27 -11.05
N GLU A 132 7.75 -19.09 -11.40
CA GLU A 132 8.77 -18.54 -10.49
C GLU A 132 8.47 -17.07 -10.19
N ARG A 133 8.11 -16.30 -11.22
CA ARG A 133 7.69 -14.90 -11.05
C ARG A 133 6.42 -14.81 -10.19
N THR A 134 5.44 -15.68 -10.43
CA THR A 134 4.19 -15.70 -9.68
C THR A 134 4.45 -15.99 -8.21
N GLU A 135 5.25 -17.02 -7.90
CA GLU A 135 5.62 -17.37 -6.53
C GLU A 135 6.32 -16.20 -5.81
N ASN A 136 7.30 -15.58 -6.46
CA ASN A 136 7.99 -14.40 -5.91
C ASN A 136 7.02 -13.22 -5.63
N LEU A 137 6.03 -13.00 -6.52
CA LEU A 137 5.01 -11.97 -6.32
C LEU A 137 4.08 -12.31 -5.16
N LEU A 138 3.64 -13.56 -5.01
CA LEU A 138 2.79 -13.99 -3.90
C LEU A 138 3.49 -13.82 -2.56
N GLN A 139 4.77 -14.20 -2.49
CA GLN A 139 5.59 -14.00 -1.29
C GLN A 139 5.76 -12.50 -0.97
N LEU A 140 6.04 -11.67 -1.98
CA LEU A 140 6.13 -10.22 -1.81
C LEU A 140 4.80 -9.64 -1.28
N GLN A 141 3.67 -10.02 -1.87
CA GLN A 141 2.33 -9.56 -1.45
C GLN A 141 2.03 -9.95 0.00
N LEU A 142 2.30 -11.20 0.37
CA LEU A 142 2.12 -11.69 1.73
C LEU A 142 3.01 -10.95 2.73
N HIS A 143 4.28 -10.70 2.39
CA HIS A 143 5.20 -9.95 3.24
C HIS A 143 4.79 -8.47 3.39
N LEU A 144 4.31 -7.83 2.32
CA LEU A 144 3.78 -6.46 2.36
C LEU A 144 2.54 -6.38 3.25
N LEU A 145 1.59 -7.30 3.09
CA LEU A 145 0.39 -7.38 3.91
C LEU A 145 0.72 -7.62 5.39
N THR A 146 1.61 -8.58 5.66
CA THR A 146 2.09 -8.92 7.00
C THR A 146 2.78 -7.72 7.67
N ASN A 147 3.69 -7.04 6.97
CA ASN A 147 4.38 -5.89 7.55
C ASN A 147 3.42 -4.70 7.75
N GLY A 148 2.52 -4.45 6.81
CA GLY A 148 1.47 -3.45 6.98
C GLY A 148 0.61 -3.71 8.23
N PHE A 149 0.24 -4.96 8.48
CA PHE A 149 -0.55 -5.36 9.65
C PHE A 149 0.25 -5.27 10.96
N LYS A 150 1.55 -5.57 10.92
CA LYS A 150 2.47 -5.37 12.04
C LYS A 150 2.53 -3.90 12.45
N LEU A 151 2.59 -2.98 11.49
CA LEU A 151 2.64 -1.54 11.71
C LEU A 151 1.31 -0.93 12.18
N LEU A 152 0.22 -1.66 12.04
CA LEU A 152 -1.11 -1.22 12.46
C LEU A 152 -1.27 -1.31 13.97
N LYS A 153 -1.91 -0.31 14.58
CA LYS A 153 -2.33 -0.36 16.00
C LYS A 153 -3.44 -1.39 16.20
N THR A 154 -3.59 -1.88 17.42
CA THR A 154 -4.80 -2.60 17.84
C THR A 154 -6.03 -1.69 17.66
N GLY A 155 -7.13 -2.25 17.15
CA GLY A 155 -8.32 -1.52 16.69
C GLY A 155 -8.16 -0.77 15.37
N GLY A 156 -6.95 -0.73 14.79
CA GLY A 156 -6.70 -0.08 13.50
C GLY A 156 -7.27 -0.87 12.32
N SER A 157 -7.37 -0.21 11.16
CA SER A 157 -7.84 -0.85 9.92
C SER A 157 -6.77 -0.91 8.83
N LEU A 158 -6.63 -2.07 8.19
CA LEU A 158 -5.78 -2.25 7.02
C LEU A 158 -6.63 -2.56 5.79
N VAL A 159 -6.28 -1.98 4.64
CA VAL A 159 -6.84 -2.35 3.34
C VAL A 159 -5.74 -2.95 2.49
N TYR A 160 -5.97 -4.15 1.97
CA TYR A 160 -5.17 -4.79 0.94
C TYR A 160 -5.87 -4.63 -0.40
N SER A 161 -5.15 -4.21 -1.43
CA SER A 161 -5.66 -4.12 -2.79
C SER A 161 -4.65 -4.57 -3.83
N THR A 162 -5.16 -5.10 -4.93
CA THR A 162 -4.39 -5.37 -6.15
C THR A 162 -5.23 -5.00 -7.38
N CYS A 163 -4.58 -4.75 -8.51
CA CYS A 163 -5.26 -4.69 -9.81
C CYS A 163 -5.17 -6.01 -10.60
N SER A 164 -5.00 -7.14 -9.91
CA SER A 164 -5.00 -8.47 -10.50
C SER A 164 -6.38 -9.12 -10.47
N LEU A 165 -6.71 -9.88 -11.50
CA LEU A 165 -7.92 -10.72 -11.53
C LEU A 165 -7.64 -12.12 -10.98
N THR A 166 -6.38 -12.52 -10.88
CA THR A 166 -5.94 -13.87 -10.50
C THR A 166 -6.29 -14.18 -9.03
N VAL A 167 -6.93 -15.34 -8.79
CA VAL A 167 -7.33 -15.81 -7.45
C VAL A 167 -6.12 -16.01 -6.53
N ALA A 168 -5.00 -16.50 -7.08
CA ALA A 168 -3.77 -16.74 -6.32
C ALA A 168 -3.26 -15.45 -5.62
N GLN A 169 -3.27 -14.30 -6.31
CA GLN A 169 -2.78 -13.03 -5.76
C GLN A 169 -3.77 -12.32 -4.83
N ASN A 170 -5.01 -12.80 -4.79
CA ASN A 170 -6.11 -12.19 -4.07
C ASN A 170 -6.56 -13.12 -2.94
N GLU A 171 -7.52 -14.00 -3.21
CA GLU A 171 -8.12 -14.87 -2.20
C GLU A 171 -7.08 -15.78 -1.53
N CYS A 172 -6.14 -16.36 -2.26
CA CYS A 172 -5.13 -17.24 -1.64
C CYS A 172 -4.20 -16.47 -0.70
N VAL A 173 -3.74 -15.26 -1.08
CA VAL A 173 -2.95 -14.39 -0.18
C VAL A 173 -3.75 -14.02 1.07
N VAL A 174 -5.03 -13.65 0.91
CA VAL A 174 -5.91 -13.31 2.05
C VAL A 174 -6.12 -14.51 2.98
N GLN A 175 -6.37 -15.71 2.43
CA GLN A 175 -6.52 -16.93 3.22
C GLN A 175 -5.26 -17.29 3.99
N GLN A 176 -4.10 -17.23 3.33
CA GLN A 176 -2.81 -17.50 3.95
C GLN A 176 -2.45 -16.47 5.03
N PHE A 177 -2.79 -15.20 4.81
CA PHE A 177 -2.61 -14.17 5.81
C PHE A 177 -3.50 -14.41 7.04
N LEU A 178 -4.78 -14.72 6.85
CA LEU A 178 -5.72 -14.99 7.95
C LEU A 178 -5.34 -16.25 8.75
N SER A 179 -4.79 -17.29 8.10
CA SER A 179 -4.37 -18.51 8.81
C SER A 179 -3.13 -18.29 9.70
N THR A 180 -2.31 -17.29 9.38
CA THR A 180 -1.08 -16.96 10.11
C THR A 180 -1.25 -15.82 11.13
N HIS A 181 -2.33 -15.04 11.01
CA HIS A 181 -2.59 -13.86 11.85
C HIS A 181 -3.95 -13.95 12.53
N PRO A 182 -4.06 -14.68 13.66
CA PRO A 182 -5.35 -14.88 14.36
C PRO A 182 -5.94 -13.58 14.95
N SER A 183 -5.13 -12.53 15.12
CA SER A 183 -5.61 -11.20 15.52
C SER A 183 -6.14 -10.36 14.36
N ALA A 184 -6.10 -10.87 13.12
CA ALA A 184 -6.68 -10.19 11.96
C ALA A 184 -8.12 -10.66 11.76
N ASP A 185 -9.06 -9.71 11.78
CA ASP A 185 -10.46 -9.96 11.43
C ASP A 185 -10.80 -9.32 10.09
N LEU A 186 -11.33 -10.11 9.17
CA LEU A 186 -11.79 -9.64 7.85
C LEU A 186 -13.13 -8.92 8.01
N GLN A 187 -13.21 -7.69 7.52
CA GLN A 187 -14.30 -6.74 7.78
C GLN A 187 -15.09 -6.42 6.51
N LYS A 188 -16.43 -6.36 6.65
CA LYS A 188 -17.29 -5.88 5.57
C LYS A 188 -17.06 -4.39 5.35
N ILE A 189 -17.02 -3.95 4.09
CA ILE A 189 -17.01 -2.55 3.73
C ILE A 189 -18.47 -2.12 3.54
N ASN A 190 -19.10 -1.55 4.57
CA ASN A 190 -20.53 -1.23 4.55
C ASN A 190 -20.95 -0.29 3.41
N LEU A 191 -20.07 0.65 3.02
CA LEU A 191 -20.35 1.56 1.91
C LEU A 191 -20.40 0.85 0.54
N ALA A 192 -19.84 -0.36 0.44
CA ALA A 192 -19.77 -1.11 -0.81
C ALA A 192 -21.09 -1.73 -1.24
N ASP A 193 -22.10 -1.77 -0.35
CA ASP A 193 -23.44 -2.28 -0.68
C ASP A 193 -24.08 -1.50 -1.84
N ASN A 194 -23.70 -0.22 -2.03
CA ASN A 194 -24.19 0.64 -3.10
C ASN A 194 -23.18 0.82 -4.24
N TRP A 195 -22.05 0.10 -4.23
CA TRP A 195 -21.04 0.21 -5.28
C TRP A 195 -21.29 -0.81 -6.39
N PRO A 196 -20.96 -0.48 -7.65
CA PRO A 196 -21.07 -1.43 -8.76
C PRO A 196 -19.92 -2.44 -8.68
N CYS A 197 -19.94 -3.33 -7.68
CA CYS A 197 -18.89 -4.30 -7.40
C CYS A 197 -19.48 -5.69 -7.15
N ARG A 198 -18.64 -6.71 -7.26
CA ARG A 198 -18.98 -8.10 -6.94
C ARG A 198 -18.33 -8.52 -5.64
N SER A 199 -18.93 -9.48 -4.95
CA SER A 199 -18.22 -10.20 -3.89
C SER A 199 -17.08 -11.04 -4.48
N GLY A 200 -15.94 -11.08 -3.80
CA GLY A 200 -14.84 -11.98 -4.15
C GLY A 200 -15.12 -13.43 -3.75
N GLY A 201 -14.15 -14.31 -3.98
CA GLY A 201 -14.26 -15.73 -3.60
C GLY A 201 -14.28 -15.97 -2.07
N ILE A 202 -13.99 -14.94 -1.27
CA ILE A 202 -14.07 -14.96 0.18
C ILE A 202 -15.14 -13.96 0.63
N PRO A 203 -16.04 -14.32 1.56
CA PRO A 203 -17.01 -13.37 2.11
C PRO A 203 -16.34 -12.09 2.62
N LYS A 204 -17.01 -10.94 2.47
CA LYS A 204 -16.51 -9.60 2.85
C LYS A 204 -15.38 -9.02 1.98
N THR A 205 -14.90 -9.75 0.96
CA THR A 205 -13.98 -9.20 -0.06
C THR A 205 -14.74 -8.67 -1.27
N LEU A 206 -14.15 -7.70 -1.98
CA LEU A 206 -14.76 -7.05 -3.13
C LEU A 206 -13.91 -7.22 -4.37
N ARG A 207 -14.57 -7.36 -5.52
CA ARG A 207 -13.99 -7.37 -6.86
C ARG A 207 -14.68 -6.33 -7.74
N PHE A 208 -13.88 -5.64 -8.52
CA PHE A 208 -14.30 -4.76 -9.60
C PHE A 208 -13.75 -5.30 -10.91
N ASP A 209 -14.48 -5.08 -11.98
CA ASP A 209 -14.11 -5.54 -13.31
C ASP A 209 -14.84 -4.75 -14.41
N PRO A 210 -14.38 -4.86 -15.67
CA PRO A 210 -14.98 -4.09 -16.76
C PRO A 210 -16.44 -4.43 -17.03
N ALA A 211 -16.87 -5.67 -16.76
CA ALA A 211 -18.22 -6.11 -17.09
C ALA A 211 -19.27 -5.58 -16.10
N VAL A 212 -18.95 -5.57 -14.80
CA VAL A 212 -19.89 -5.15 -13.75
C VAL A 212 -19.65 -3.71 -13.32
N SER A 213 -18.40 -3.35 -13.09
CA SER A 213 -18.03 -2.05 -12.52
C SER A 213 -17.82 -0.97 -13.58
N GLN A 214 -17.67 -1.36 -14.85
CA GLN A 214 -17.21 -0.48 -15.93
C GLN A 214 -15.86 0.20 -15.59
N THR A 215 -15.02 -0.48 -14.81
CA THR A 215 -13.67 -0.04 -14.43
C THR A 215 -12.62 -1.07 -14.81
N SER A 216 -11.34 -0.74 -14.61
CA SER A 216 -10.31 -1.79 -14.56
C SER A 216 -10.56 -2.76 -13.40
N GLY A 217 -9.94 -3.93 -13.48
CA GLY A 217 -9.94 -4.94 -12.43
C GLY A 217 -9.31 -4.41 -11.14
N LEU A 218 -10.00 -4.61 -10.02
CA LEU A 218 -9.52 -4.27 -8.68
C LEU A 218 -10.04 -5.31 -7.68
N PHE A 219 -9.18 -5.76 -6.77
CA PHE A 219 -9.57 -6.55 -5.61
C PHE A 219 -9.34 -5.75 -4.34
N VAL A 220 -10.25 -5.85 -3.37
CA VAL A 220 -10.15 -5.14 -2.09
C VAL A 220 -10.54 -6.07 -0.93
N ALA A 221 -9.67 -6.14 0.07
CA ALA A 221 -9.92 -6.79 1.35
C ALA A 221 -9.59 -5.83 2.50
N LYS A 222 -10.52 -5.70 3.47
CA LYS A 222 -10.35 -4.84 4.64
C LYS A 222 -10.21 -5.69 5.90
N PHE A 223 -9.22 -5.39 6.72
CA PHE A 223 -8.95 -6.07 7.99
C PHE A 223 -9.05 -5.09 9.16
N CYS A 224 -9.45 -5.59 10.32
CA CYS A 224 -9.26 -4.95 11.62
C CYS A 224 -8.25 -5.77 12.43
N LYS A 225 -7.40 -5.08 13.21
CA LYS A 225 -6.52 -5.75 14.19
C LYS A 225 -7.22 -5.78 15.53
N LEU A 226 -7.53 -6.98 16.02
CA LEU A 226 -8.19 -7.22 17.31
C LEU A 226 -7.28 -6.89 18.49
#